data_AF-A0A7H1J596-F1
#
_entry.id   AF-A0A7H1J596-F1
#
_cell.length_a   1.000
_cell.length_b   1.000
_cell.length_c   1.000
_cell.angle_alpha   90.00
_cell.angle_beta   90.00
_cell.angle_gamma   90.00
#
_symmetry.space_group_name_H-M   'P 1'
#
loop_
_entity.id
_entity.type
_entity.pdbx_description
1 polymer ?
#
loop_
_entity_poly.entity_id
_entity_poly.type
_entity_poly.pdbx_seq_one_letter_code
_entity_poly.pdbx_strand_id
1 'polypeptide(L)' 'MKNDMKYDTFGNLDTDYYVEKAYELRRAYYAAAIKKASASVKALFVKLTTNRTVKTSAQPQH' A
#
# COMPACT_ATOMS: atom_id res chain seq x y z
N MET A 1 29.26 14.26 2.73
CA MET A 1 27.97 14.79 3.21
C MET A 1 28.07 14.90 4.71
N LYS A 2 28.02 16.12 5.28
CA LYS A 2 27.89 16.28 6.72
C LYS A 2 26.44 15.93 7.05
N ASN A 3 26.22 14.84 7.79
CA ASN A 3 24.89 14.47 8.25
C ASN A 3 24.56 15.39 9.41
N ASP A 4 23.91 16.52 9.11
CA ASP A 4 23.39 17.42 10.14
C ASP A 4 22.21 16.71 10.80
N MET A 5 22.51 15.94 11.84
CA MET A 5 21.51 15.30 12.68
C MET A 5 20.73 16.38 13.42
N LYS A 6 19.43 16.16 13.63
CA LYS A 6 18.61 17.08 14.38
C LYS A 6 18.77 16.81 15.87
N TYR A 7 19.01 17.89 16.59
CA TYR A 7 19.19 17.88 18.03
C TYR A 7 18.09 18.71 18.69
N ASP A 8 17.72 18.32 19.91
CA ASP A 8 16.77 19.02 20.75
C ASP A 8 17.38 20.30 21.34
N THR A 9 16.57 21.03 22.12
CA THR A 9 17.00 22.28 22.78
C THR A 9 18.14 22.07 23.79
N PHE A 10 18.36 20.84 24.24
CA PHE A 10 19.39 20.46 25.21
C PHE A 10 20.66 19.90 24.54
N GLY A 11 20.69 19.81 23.21
CA GLY A 11 21.82 19.27 22.45
C GLY A 11 21.85 17.74 22.37
N ASN A 12 20.78 17.05 22.79
CA ASN A 12 20.63 15.61 22.58
C ASN A 12 20.01 15.32 21.21
N LEU A 13 20.18 14.11 20.70
CA LEU A 13 19.52 13.71 19.46
C LEU A 13 17.99 13.84 19.62
N ASP A 14 17.33 14.53 18.69
CA ASP A 14 15.89 14.78 18.75
C ASP A 14 15.11 13.51 18.38
N THR A 15 14.97 12.60 19.34
CA THR A 15 14.33 11.30 19.13
C THR A 15 12.88 11.46 18.70
N ASP A 16 12.17 12.44 19.25
CA ASP A 16 10.76 12.68 18.95
C ASP A 16 10.59 13.08 17.48
N TYR A 17 11.43 13.97 16.97
CA TYR A 17 11.44 14.32 15.55
C TYR A 17 11.65 13.10 14.65
N TYR A 18 12.58 12.21 14.98
CA TYR A 18 12.84 11.03 14.17
C TYR A 18 11.73 9.98 14.28
N VAL A 19 11.09 9.85 15.44
CA VAL A 19 9.93 8.97 15.64
C VAL A 19 8.74 9.45 14.82
N GLU A 20 8.42 10.74 14.86
CA GLU A 20 7.36 11.33 14.03
C GLU A 20 7.63 11.10 12.54
N LYS A 21 8.86 11.36 12.08
CA LYS A 21 9.25 11.10 10.69
C LYS A 21 9.11 9.62 10.31
N ALA A 22 9.43 8.70 11.21
CA ALA A 22 9.24 7.28 10.98
C ALA A 22 7.74 6.92 10.84
N TYR A 23 6.87 7.51 11.66
CA TYR A 23 5.42 7.33 11.55
C TYR A 23 4.84 7.92 10.27
N GLU A 24 5.30 9.10 9.86
CA GLU A 24 4.92 9.71 8.57
C GLU A 24 5.30 8.79 7.40
N LEU A 25 6.54 8.31 7.39
CA LEU A 25 7.05 7.42 6.35
C LEU A 25 6.21 6.14 6.31
N ARG A 26 6.01 5.50 7.47
CA ARG A 26 5.22 4.28 7.61
C ARG A 26 3.80 4.46 7.08
N ARG A 27 3.15 5.58 7.40
CA ARG A 27 1.80 5.91 6.90
C ARG A 27 1.77 6.06 5.39
N ALA A 28 2.75 6.74 4.80
CA ALA A 28 2.85 6.91 3.36
C ALA A 28 3.02 5.55 2.64
N TYR A 29 3.90 4.68 3.14
CA TYR A 29 4.09 3.34 2.59
C TYR A 29 2.85 2.47 2.71
N TYR A 30 2.17 2.48 3.87
CA TYR A 30 0.95 1.71 4.02
C TYR A 30 -0.18 2.19 3.12
N ALA A 31 -0.36 3.51 2.94
CA ALA A 31 -1.35 4.03 2.02
C ALA A 31 -1.10 3.55 0.58
N ALA A 32 0.16 3.57 0.13
CA ALA A 32 0.55 3.06 -1.18
C ALA A 32 0.34 1.54 -1.30
N ALA A 33 0.71 0.79 -0.26
CA ALA A 33 0.54 -0.67 -0.21
C ALA A 33 -0.94 -1.08 -0.24
N ILE A 34 -1.80 -0.42 0.54
CA ILE A 34 -3.24 -0.66 0.59
C ILE A 34 -3.88 -0.33 -0.76
N LYS A 35 -3.51 0.79 -1.38
CA LYS A 35 -4.01 1.15 -2.71
C LYS A 35 -3.67 0.07 -3.74
N LYS A 36 -2.43 -0.42 -3.75
CA LYS A 36 -2.00 -1.50 -4.64
C LYS A 36 -2.72 -2.82 -4.34
N ALA A 37 -2.86 -3.18 -3.06
CA ALA A 37 -3.56 -4.39 -2.63
C ALA A 37 -5.04 -4.37 -3.08
N SER A 38 -5.74 -3.26 -2.83
CA SER A 38 -7.14 -3.11 -3.23
C SER A 38 -7.33 -3.19 -4.75
N ALA A 39 -6.42 -2.63 -5.55
CA ALA A 39 -6.44 -2.74 -7.00
C ALA A 39 -6.22 -4.20 -7.47
N SER A 40 -5.27 -4.91 -6.86
CA SER A 40 -5.02 -6.33 -7.15
C SER A 40 -6.23 -7.19 -6.82
N VAL A 41 -6.87 -6.98 -5.67
CA VAL A 41 -8.09 -7.72 -5.27
C VAL A 41 -9.21 -7.45 -6.28
N LYS A 42 -9.47 -6.19 -6.62
CA LYS A 42 -10.49 -5.84 -7.63
C LYS A 42 -10.21 -6.52 -8.99
N ALA A 43 -8.95 -6.50 -9.44
CA ALA A 43 -8.56 -7.15 -10.70
C ALA A 43 -8.75 -8.68 -10.66
N LEU A 44 -8.47 -9.33 -9.52
CA LEU A 44 -8.73 -10.76 -9.32
C LEU A 44 -10.23 -11.06 -9.41
N PHE A 45 -11.07 -10.28 -8.72
CA PHE A 45 -12.52 -10.45 -8.78
C PHE A 45 -13.08 -10.26 -10.19
N VAL A 46 -12.66 -9.22 -10.92
CA VAL A 46 -13.06 -9.01 -12.32
C VAL A 46 -12.69 -10.22 -13.17
N LYS A 47 -11.45 -10.73 -13.05
CA LYS A 47 -11.03 -11.94 -13.79
C LYS A 47 -11.88 -13.17 -13.43
N LEU A 48 -12.18 -13.38 -12.15
CA LEU A 48 -13.03 -14.48 -11.68
C LEU A 48 -14.46 -14.39 -12.23
N THR A 49 -15.06 -13.20 -12.24
CA THR A 49 -16.43 -13.00 -12.73
C THR A 49 -16.53 -13.05 -14.25
N THR A 50 -15.58 -12.44 -14.96
CA THR A 50 -15.56 -12.43 -16.43
C THR A 50 -15.30 -13.83 -17.00
N ASN A 51 -14.45 -14.65 -16.36
CA ASN A 51 -14.24 -16.04 -16.79
C ASN A 51 -15.47 -16.94 -16.52
N ARG A 52 -16.35 -16.57 -15.59
CA ARG A 52 -17.59 -17.31 -15.31
C ARG A 52 -18.67 -17.03 -16.36
N THR A 53 -18.76 -15.82 -16.89
CA THR A 53 -19.73 -15.47 -17.95
C THR A 53 -19.44 -16.16 -19.28
N VAL A 54 -18.18 -16.46 -19.60
CA VAL A 54 -17.82 -17.12 -20.88
C VAL A 54 -18.11 -18.62 -20.86
N LYS A 55 -18.09 -19.27 -19.70
CA LYS A 55 -18.40 -20.71 -19.58
C LYS A 55 -19.90 -21.02 -19.43
N THR A 56 -20.74 -20.06 -19.04
CA THR A 56 -22.19 -20.31 -18.93
C THR A 56 -22.96 -20.12 -20.25
N SER A 57 -22.32 -19.57 -21.28
CA SER A 57 -22.89 -19.47 -22.63
C SER A 57 -22.42 -20.57 -23.58
N ALA A 58 -21.58 -21.50 -23.11
CA ALA A 58 -21.09 -22.63 -23.90
C ALA A 58 -21.74 -23.95 -23.40
N GLN A 59 -22.87 -24.27 -24.07
CA GLN A 59 -23.55 -25.58 -24.22
C GLN A 59 -24.55 -26.07 -23.16
N PRO A 60 -25.58 -26.86 -23.56
CA PRO A 60 -25.93 -27.36 -24.91
C PRO A 60 -27.37 -26.97 -25.33
N GLN A 61 -27.61 -26.74 -26.62
CA GLN A 61 -28.97 -26.82 -27.19
C GLN A 61 -28.99 -28.07 -28.07
N HIS A 62 -30.02 -28.89 -27.83
CA HIS A 62 -30.29 -30.21 -28.40
C HIS A 62 -30.29 -30.26 -29.92
#